data_AF-A0A6A4NH11-F1
#
_entry.id   AF-A0A6A4NH11-F1
#
_cell.length_a   1.000
_cell.length_b   1.000
_cell.length_c   1.000
_cell.angle_alpha   90.00
_cell.angle_beta   90.00
_cell.angle_gamma   90.00
#
_symmetry.space_group_name_H-M   'P 1'
#
loop_
_entity.id
_entity.type
_entity.pdbx_description
1 polymer ?
#
loop_
_entity_poly.entity_id
_entity_poly.type
_entity_poly.pdbx_seq_one_letter_code
_entity_poly.pdbx_strand_id
1 'polypeptide(L)'
;MEELGPFRRFPEYKKRDFYIAGESYAGHYVPQLAHTILHNNKKDNKTIINLKGIMIGNAVINDETDNRGMFDYLDSHAIISDQAAHDINTFCNFSSDVIPIQCQTTIDEYNRDIVNDLCSGVYIQAYLNRANVQEALHANVTKLKYDWEPCSDIISNWGDSPSTITPLLHEFLNNGLRV
;
A
#
# COMPACT_ATOMS: atom_id res chain seq x y z
N MET A 1 -24.94 8.85 -2.07
CA MET A 1 -24.05 8.10 -1.14
C MET A 1 -24.50 8.17 0.32
N GLU A 2 -25.61 8.82 0.67
CA GLU A 2 -25.97 9.03 2.08
C GLU A 2 -26.46 7.78 2.84
N GLU A 3 -26.58 6.62 2.18
CA GLU A 3 -27.29 5.45 2.73
C GLU A 3 -26.61 4.07 2.55
N LEU A 4 -25.40 3.97 2.01
CA LEU A 4 -24.69 2.68 1.90
C LEU A 4 -23.29 2.83 2.46
N GLY A 5 -23.05 2.25 3.64
CA GLY A 5 -21.71 2.18 4.22
C GLY A 5 -21.68 1.97 5.73
N PRO A 6 -20.47 1.85 6.32
CA PRO A 6 -20.27 1.58 7.74
C PRO A 6 -20.97 2.59 8.67
N PHE A 7 -20.98 3.89 8.33
CA PHE A 7 -21.60 4.92 9.18
C PHE A 7 -23.12 4.89 9.25
N ARG A 8 -23.81 4.18 8.34
CA ARG A 8 -25.25 3.91 8.50
C ARG A 8 -25.49 2.88 9.58
N ARG A 9 -24.65 1.85 9.64
CA ARG A 9 -24.72 0.77 10.63
C ARG A 9 -24.20 1.22 12.00
N PHE A 10 -23.22 2.11 12.00
CA PHE A 10 -22.57 2.62 13.21
C PHE A 10 -22.61 4.17 13.25
N PRO A 11 -23.82 4.77 13.38
CA PRO A 11 -24.02 6.22 13.35
C PRO A 11 -23.30 6.98 14.47
N GLU A 12 -23.01 6.32 15.59
CA GLU A 12 -22.28 6.86 16.74
C GLU A 12 -20.85 7.33 16.41
N TYR A 13 -20.27 6.86 15.30
CA TYR A 13 -18.94 7.28 14.84
C TYR A 13 -18.98 8.43 13.83
N LYS A 14 -20.15 8.78 13.27
CA LYS A 14 -20.28 9.70 12.13
C LYS A 14 -19.67 11.09 12.37
N LYS A 15 -19.68 11.57 13.62
CA LYS A 15 -19.17 12.90 13.99
C LYS A 15 -17.73 12.88 14.53
N ARG A 16 -17.12 11.70 14.67
CA ARG A 16 -15.76 11.61 15.21
C ARG A 16 -14.74 12.12 14.22
N ASP A 17 -13.57 12.49 14.73
CA ASP A 17 -12.40 12.70 13.90
C ASP A 17 -12.05 11.41 13.19
N PHE A 18 -11.92 11.49 11.87
CA PHE A 18 -11.67 10.36 11.01
C PHE A 18 -10.25 10.41 10.45
N TYR A 19 -9.55 9.29 10.51
CA TYR A 19 -8.20 9.12 9.99
C TYR A 19 -8.16 7.86 9.14
N ILE A 20 -7.32 7.87 8.12
CA ILE A 20 -7.08 6.71 7.27
C ILE A 20 -5.60 6.35 7.41
N ALA A 21 -5.33 5.10 7.74
CA ALA A 21 -3.98 4.59 7.86
C ALA A 21 -3.79 3.36 6.97
N GLY A 22 -2.59 3.17 6.46
CA GLY A 22 -2.23 1.97 5.72
C GLY A 22 -0.73 1.86 5.48
N GLU A 23 -0.30 0.72 4.94
CA GLU A 23 1.10 0.39 4.68
C GLU A 23 1.32 -0.08 3.23
N SER A 24 2.55 0.03 2.73
CA SER A 24 2.96 -0.52 1.44
C SER A 24 2.15 0.11 0.29
N TYR A 25 1.44 -0.68 -0.51
CA TYR A 25 0.62 -0.18 -1.62
C TYR A 25 -0.51 0.77 -1.16
N ALA A 26 -0.82 0.81 0.13
CA ALA A 26 -1.71 1.81 0.69
C ALA A 26 -1.22 3.26 0.49
N GLY A 27 0.04 3.47 0.11
CA GLY A 27 0.53 4.76 -0.41
C GLY A 27 -0.25 5.30 -1.60
N HIS A 28 -0.90 4.43 -2.38
CA HIS A 28 -1.84 4.82 -3.44
C HIS A 28 -3.27 4.96 -2.89
N TYR A 29 -3.75 3.91 -2.23
CA TYR A 29 -5.15 3.84 -1.78
C TYR A 29 -5.53 4.93 -0.78
N VAL A 30 -4.68 5.18 0.22
CA VAL A 30 -5.01 6.10 1.32
C VAL A 30 -5.13 7.54 0.81
N PRO A 31 -4.16 8.08 0.05
CA PRO A 31 -4.31 9.40 -0.56
C PRO A 31 -5.48 9.51 -1.54
N GLN A 32 -5.69 8.54 -2.42
CA GLN A 32 -6.79 8.59 -3.39
C GLN A 32 -8.17 8.55 -2.72
N LEU A 33 -8.33 7.75 -1.66
CA LEU A 33 -9.55 7.72 -0.85
C LEU A 33 -9.75 9.04 -0.10
N ALA A 34 -8.70 9.60 0.49
CA ALA A 34 -8.75 10.90 1.17
C ALA A 34 -9.19 12.02 0.20
N HIS A 35 -8.61 12.06 -1.00
CA HIS A 35 -8.99 13.00 -2.05
C HIS A 35 -10.48 12.85 -2.41
N THR A 36 -10.95 11.61 -2.56
CA THR A 36 -12.36 11.33 -2.86
C THR A 36 -13.30 11.82 -1.74
N ILE A 37 -12.94 11.64 -0.47
CA ILE A 37 -13.72 12.12 0.68
C ILE A 37 -13.81 13.65 0.67
N LEU A 38 -12.68 14.33 0.51
CA LEU A 38 -12.63 15.80 0.48
C LEU A 38 -13.41 16.36 -0.71
N HIS A 39 -13.26 15.76 -1.89
CA HIS A 39 -14.01 16.12 -3.08
C HIS A 39 -15.52 16.05 -2.84
N ASN A 40 -16.03 14.95 -2.27
CA ASN A 40 -17.46 14.77 -2.02
C ASN A 40 -17.98 15.69 -0.91
N ASN A 41 -17.22 15.92 0.15
CA ASN A 41 -17.58 16.91 1.17
C ASN A 41 -17.74 18.32 0.57
N LYS A 42 -16.83 18.70 -0.35
CA LYS A 42 -16.88 19.99 -1.05
C LYS A 42 -18.07 20.06 -2.01
N LYS A 43 -18.29 19.00 -2.79
CA LYS A 43 -19.39 18.90 -3.76
C LYS A 43 -20.76 19.10 -3.11
N ASP A 44 -20.97 18.50 -1.94
CA ASP A 44 -22.24 18.57 -1.23
C ASP A 44 -22.32 19.76 -0.25
N ASN A 45 -21.29 20.62 -0.23
CA ASN A 45 -21.13 21.76 0.68
C ASN A 45 -21.42 21.38 2.15
N LYS A 46 -21.01 20.17 2.55
CA LYS A 46 -21.33 19.54 3.83
C LYS A 46 -20.23 18.57 4.20
N THR A 47 -19.79 18.60 5.45
CA THR A 47 -18.88 17.58 5.98
C THR A 47 -19.64 16.28 6.22
N ILE A 48 -19.56 15.35 5.27
CA ILE A 48 -20.14 14.00 5.37
C ILE A 48 -19.23 13.12 6.23
N ILE A 49 -17.92 13.15 5.96
CA ILE A 49 -16.88 12.47 6.74
C ILE A 49 -15.89 13.53 7.24
N ASN A 50 -15.71 13.60 8.56
CA ASN A 50 -14.82 14.56 9.23
C ASN A 50 -13.35 14.08 9.18
N LEU A 51 -12.78 14.02 7.98
CA LEU A 51 -11.39 13.60 7.75
C LEU A 51 -10.40 14.61 8.35
N LYS A 52 -9.49 14.13 9.19
CA LYS A 52 -8.50 14.95 9.92
C LYS A 52 -7.05 14.68 9.55
N GLY A 53 -6.78 13.58 8.87
CA GLY A 53 -5.45 13.24 8.40
C GLY A 53 -5.37 11.83 7.82
N ILE A 54 -4.25 11.57 7.18
CA ILE A 54 -3.84 10.25 6.73
C ILE A 54 -2.52 9.87 7.39
N MET A 55 -2.21 8.57 7.41
CA MET A 55 -0.93 8.02 7.85
C MET A 55 -0.55 6.89 6.90
N ILE A 56 0.63 6.96 6.28
CA ILE A 56 1.11 5.94 5.37
C ILE A 56 2.47 5.44 5.84
N GLY A 57 2.57 4.13 6.15
CA GLY A 57 3.80 3.48 6.61
C GLY A 57 4.47 2.72 5.47
N ASN A 58 5.81 2.79 5.38
CA ASN A 58 6.62 2.03 4.41
C ASN A 58 5.98 1.99 3.01
N ALA A 59 5.48 3.14 2.56
CA ALA A 59 4.54 3.22 1.47
C ALA A 59 5.26 3.42 0.13
N VAL A 60 4.70 2.84 -0.92
CA VAL A 60 5.08 3.20 -2.29
C VAL A 60 4.40 4.52 -2.63
N ILE A 61 5.18 5.55 -2.97
CA ILE A 61 4.71 6.92 -3.20
C ILE A 61 5.27 7.54 -4.48
N ASN A 62 6.44 7.09 -4.94
CA ASN A 62 7.10 7.56 -6.14
C ASN A 62 8.09 6.49 -6.63
N ASP A 63 7.72 5.78 -7.70
CA ASP A 63 8.46 4.63 -8.19
C ASP A 63 9.94 4.93 -8.42
N GLU A 64 10.29 6.09 -8.98
CA GLU A 64 11.67 6.46 -9.26
C GLU A 64 12.51 6.57 -7.98
N THR A 65 12.05 7.37 -7.02
CA THR A 65 12.80 7.64 -5.79
C THR A 65 12.73 6.47 -4.81
N ASP A 66 11.63 5.72 -4.79
CA ASP A 66 11.48 4.52 -3.96
C ASP A 66 12.42 3.41 -4.45
N ASN A 67 12.48 3.17 -5.78
CA ASN A 67 13.40 2.17 -6.34
C ASN A 67 14.86 2.57 -6.13
N ARG A 68 15.23 3.83 -6.38
CA ARG A 68 16.59 4.30 -6.12
C ARG A 68 16.95 4.16 -4.64
N GLY A 69 16.07 4.63 -3.76
CA GLY A 69 16.28 4.58 -2.31
C GLY A 69 16.43 3.16 -1.78
N MET A 70 15.74 2.18 -2.37
CA MET A 70 15.94 0.76 -2.05
C MET A 70 17.37 0.32 -2.35
N PHE A 71 17.90 0.60 -3.55
CA PHE A 71 19.27 0.18 -3.89
C PHE A 71 20.33 0.94 -3.07
N ASP A 72 20.12 2.23 -2.81
CA ASP A 72 20.99 3.01 -1.91
C ASP A 72 21.00 2.42 -0.49
N TYR A 73 19.83 1.95 0.01
CA TYR A 73 19.73 1.28 1.30
C TYR A 73 20.52 -0.04 1.31
N LEU A 74 20.36 -0.87 0.26
CA LEU A 74 21.04 -2.15 0.14
C LEU A 74 22.57 -2.00 0.11
N ASP A 75 23.07 -1.02 -0.64
CA ASP A 75 24.50 -0.70 -0.74
C ASP A 75 25.03 -0.20 0.61
N SER A 76 24.41 0.83 1.18
CA SER A 76 24.85 1.45 2.44
C SER A 76 24.80 0.51 3.67
N HIS A 77 24.04 -0.58 3.60
CA HIS A 77 23.93 -1.58 4.67
C HIS A 77 24.68 -2.88 4.36
N ALA A 78 25.52 -2.90 3.32
CA ALA A 78 26.32 -4.05 2.89
C ALA A 78 25.48 -5.32 2.67
N ILE A 79 24.25 -5.15 2.16
CA ILE A 79 23.36 -6.25 1.79
C ILE A 79 23.73 -6.76 0.38
N ILE A 80 24.21 -5.87 -0.50
CA ILE A 80 24.72 -6.20 -1.83
C ILE A 80 26.24 -5.98 -1.90
N SER A 81 26.89 -6.62 -2.89
CA SER A 81 28.33 -6.43 -3.13
C SER A 81 28.63 -5.10 -3.80
N ASP A 82 29.85 -4.56 -3.62
CA ASP A 82 30.34 -3.37 -4.31
C ASP A 82 30.17 -3.46 -5.84
N GLN A 83 30.34 -4.67 -6.40
CA GLN A 83 30.15 -4.92 -7.83
C GLN A 83 28.68 -4.76 -8.23
N ALA A 84 27.75 -5.34 -7.47
CA ALA A 84 26.32 -5.19 -7.72
C ALA A 84 25.88 -3.72 -7.58
N ALA A 85 26.35 -3.01 -6.56
CA ALA A 85 26.10 -1.58 -6.39
C ALA A 85 26.64 -0.75 -7.56
N HIS A 86 27.85 -1.06 -8.05
CA HIS A 86 28.43 -0.42 -9.22
C HIS A 86 27.60 -0.66 -10.50
N ASP A 87 27.17 -1.91 -10.72
CA ASP A 87 26.40 -2.29 -11.90
C ASP A 87 25.01 -1.66 -11.89
N ILE A 88 24.32 -1.63 -10.74
CA ILE A 88 23.03 -0.96 -10.59
C ILE A 88 23.17 0.53 -10.91
N ASN A 89 24.16 1.21 -10.32
CA ASN A 89 24.40 2.63 -10.57
C ASN A 89 24.78 2.94 -12.03
N THR A 90 25.35 1.97 -12.75
CA THR A 90 25.80 2.15 -14.14
C THR A 90 24.69 1.84 -15.15
N PHE A 91 23.89 0.81 -14.90
CA PHE A 91 22.96 0.26 -15.89
C PHE A 91 21.49 0.53 -15.59
N CYS A 92 21.11 0.88 -14.36
CA CYS A 92 19.72 1.15 -14.02
C CYS A 92 19.37 2.63 -14.21
N ASN A 93 18.30 2.91 -14.94
CA ASN A 93 17.70 4.24 -15.03
C ASN A 93 16.31 4.22 -14.40
N PHE A 94 16.23 4.64 -13.13
CA PHE A 94 14.98 4.61 -12.34
C PHE A 94 13.92 5.60 -12.81
N SER A 95 14.27 6.57 -13.65
CA SER A 95 13.31 7.53 -14.23
C SER A 95 12.61 6.99 -15.49
N SER A 96 12.92 5.76 -15.93
CA SER A 96 12.39 5.15 -17.14
C SER A 96 11.70 3.82 -16.84
N ASP A 97 10.55 3.59 -17.48
CA ASP A 97 9.86 2.30 -17.45
C ASP A 97 10.63 1.19 -18.20
N VAL A 98 11.67 1.55 -18.96
CA VAL A 98 12.50 0.60 -19.70
C VAL A 98 13.67 0.18 -18.83
N ILE A 99 13.62 -1.04 -18.32
CA ILE A 99 14.71 -1.65 -17.54
C ILE A 99 15.69 -2.33 -18.52
N PRO A 100 16.97 -1.90 -18.60
CA PRO A 100 17.97 -2.60 -19.41
C PRO A 100 18.21 -4.02 -18.89
N ILE A 101 18.50 -4.97 -19.80
CA ILE A 101 18.72 -6.38 -19.46
C ILE A 101 19.80 -6.52 -18.38
N GLN A 102 20.86 -5.73 -18.45
CA GLN A 102 21.94 -5.71 -17.47
C GLN A 102 21.43 -5.34 -16.08
N CYS A 103 20.61 -4.28 -15.97
CA CYS A 103 19.97 -3.89 -14.72
C CYS A 103 19.06 -5.01 -14.19
N GLN A 104 18.22 -5.60 -15.05
CA GLN A 104 17.35 -6.71 -14.65
C GLN A 104 18.15 -7.91 -14.12
N THR A 105 19.26 -8.25 -14.77
CA THR A 105 20.09 -9.39 -14.36
C THR A 105 20.68 -9.18 -12.97
N THR A 106 21.17 -7.97 -12.68
CA THR A 106 21.69 -7.62 -11.34
C THR A 106 20.58 -7.62 -10.28
N ILE A 107 19.36 -7.19 -10.62
CA ILE A 107 18.19 -7.25 -9.72
C ILE A 107 17.81 -8.70 -9.40
N ASP A 108 17.79 -9.58 -10.40
CA ASP A 108 17.42 -10.99 -10.25
C ASP A 108 18.42 -11.80 -9.42
N GLU A 109 19.71 -11.43 -9.43
CA GLU A 109 20.72 -11.99 -8.55
C GLU A 109 20.42 -11.67 -7.08
N TYR A 110 20.13 -10.40 -6.77
CA TYR A 110 19.79 -9.95 -5.42
C TYR A 110 18.49 -10.57 -4.87
N ASN A 111 17.43 -10.66 -5.67
CA ASN A 111 16.12 -11.18 -5.20
C ASN A 111 16.17 -12.62 -4.68
N ARG A 112 17.24 -13.37 -5.00
CA ARG A 112 17.45 -14.73 -4.46
C ARG A 112 18.00 -14.74 -3.04
N ASP A 113 18.66 -13.68 -2.61
CA ASP A 113 19.38 -13.60 -1.34
C ASP A 113 18.54 -12.96 -0.22
N ILE A 114 17.44 -12.29 -0.54
CA ILE A 114 16.48 -11.77 0.45
C ILE A 114 15.59 -12.91 0.94
N VAL A 115 15.87 -13.33 2.17
CA VAL A 115 15.10 -14.35 2.90
C VAL A 115 13.69 -13.84 3.19
N ASN A 116 12.68 -14.59 2.73
CA ASN A 116 11.29 -14.43 3.17
C ASN A 116 11.18 -14.68 4.68
N ASP A 117 10.66 -13.72 5.44
CA ASP A 117 10.35 -13.91 6.85
C ASP A 117 9.21 -14.93 7.01
N LEU A 118 9.59 -16.18 7.27
CA LEU A 118 8.68 -17.31 7.41
C LEU A 118 7.91 -17.29 8.76
N CYS A 119 8.28 -16.43 9.70
CA CYS A 119 7.99 -16.67 11.12
C CYS A 119 6.62 -16.16 11.60
N SER A 120 5.92 -15.31 10.84
CA SER A 120 4.61 -14.74 11.25
C SER A 120 3.42 -15.19 10.38
N GLY A 121 3.61 -15.28 9.07
CA GLY A 121 2.50 -15.51 8.13
C GLY A 121 1.75 -16.83 8.35
N VAL A 122 2.48 -17.90 8.67
CA VAL A 122 1.91 -19.26 8.81
C VAL A 122 0.94 -19.35 9.99
N TYR A 123 1.26 -18.71 11.12
CA TYR A 123 0.41 -18.78 12.31
C TYR A 123 -0.93 -18.08 12.09
N ILE A 124 -0.90 -16.87 11.51
CA ILE A 124 -2.11 -16.09 11.25
C ILE A 124 -2.99 -16.79 10.21
N GLN A 125 -2.39 -17.32 9.13
CA GLN A 125 -3.11 -18.09 8.13
C GLN A 125 -3.80 -19.32 8.74
N ALA A 126 -3.09 -20.08 9.58
CA ALA A 126 -3.68 -21.24 10.26
C ALA A 126 -4.81 -20.85 11.22
N TYR A 127 -4.68 -19.75 11.96
CA TYR A 127 -5.69 -19.27 12.89
C TYR A 127 -6.97 -18.82 12.17
N LEU A 128 -6.85 -18.01 11.10
CA LEU A 128 -7.98 -17.47 10.35
C LEU A 128 -8.76 -18.56 9.58
N ASN A 129 -8.14 -19.71 9.30
CA ASN A 129 -8.79 -20.85 8.65
C ASN A 129 -9.46 -21.85 9.61
N ARG A 130 -9.46 -21.59 10.93
CA ARG A 130 -10.23 -22.42 11.87
C ARG A 130 -11.73 -22.15 11.73
N ALA A 131 -12.53 -23.21 11.66
CA ALA A 131 -13.99 -23.11 11.49
C ALA A 131 -14.67 -22.24 12.56
N ASN A 132 -14.29 -22.42 13.83
CA ASN A 132 -14.84 -21.63 14.93
C ASN A 132 -14.42 -20.14 14.87
N VAL A 133 -13.24 -19.84 14.32
CA VAL A 133 -12.78 -18.45 14.12
C VAL A 133 -13.57 -17.80 12.98
N GLN A 134 -13.75 -18.51 11.85
CA GLN A 134 -14.56 -18.00 10.74
C GLN A 134 -16.02 -17.78 11.14
N GLU A 135 -16.60 -18.71 11.91
CA GLU A 135 -17.95 -18.55 12.46
C GLU A 135 -18.06 -17.31 13.37
N ALA A 136 -17.11 -17.13 14.29
CA ALA A 136 -17.10 -15.99 15.22
C ALA A 136 -16.93 -14.64 14.53
N LEU A 137 -16.15 -14.58 13.45
CA LEU A 137 -15.96 -13.37 12.63
C LEU A 137 -17.14 -13.13 11.67
N HIS A 138 -18.12 -14.04 11.62
CA HIS A 138 -19.14 -14.10 10.57
C HIS A 138 -18.51 -14.06 9.16
N ALA A 139 -17.33 -14.66 9.04
CA ALA A 139 -16.65 -14.89 7.78
C ALA A 139 -17.19 -16.17 7.13
N ASN A 140 -16.93 -16.33 5.82
CA ASN A 140 -17.28 -17.56 5.09
C ASN A 140 -18.78 -17.95 5.14
N VAL A 141 -19.67 -16.97 5.28
CA VAL A 141 -21.14 -17.17 5.36
C VAL A 141 -21.73 -17.84 4.11
N THR A 142 -21.02 -17.80 2.98
CA THR A 142 -21.40 -18.40 1.70
C THR A 142 -20.74 -19.75 1.42
N LYS A 143 -19.93 -20.31 2.33
CA LYS A 143 -19.13 -21.54 2.12
C LYS A 143 -18.20 -21.43 0.91
N LEU A 144 -17.34 -20.42 0.92
CA LEU A 144 -16.19 -20.25 0.03
C LEU A 144 -15.40 -21.56 -0.08
N LYS A 145 -14.96 -21.87 -1.30
CA LYS A 145 -14.27 -23.12 -1.64
C LYS A 145 -12.75 -23.07 -1.41
N TYR A 146 -12.23 -21.92 -0.99
CA TYR A 146 -10.81 -21.65 -0.84
C TYR A 146 -10.52 -21.10 0.55
N ASP A 147 -9.27 -21.25 0.97
CA ASP A 147 -8.81 -20.82 2.29
C ASP A 147 -8.63 -19.30 2.32
N TRP A 148 -8.68 -18.72 3.51
CA TRP A 148 -8.24 -17.35 3.74
C TRP A 148 -6.73 -17.26 3.56
N GLU A 149 -6.29 -16.33 2.72
CA GLU A 149 -4.90 -16.08 2.39
C GLU A 149 -4.54 -14.62 2.70
N PRO A 150 -3.28 -14.34 3.07
CA PRO A 150 -2.83 -12.98 3.39
C PRO A 150 -2.84 -12.04 2.18
N CYS A 151 -2.53 -12.57 0.99
CA CYS A 151 -2.56 -11.88 -0.29
C CYS A 151 -3.32 -12.73 -1.31
N SER A 152 -3.79 -12.12 -2.40
CA SER A 152 -4.53 -12.83 -3.45
C SER A 152 -3.99 -12.46 -4.83
N ASP A 153 -3.75 -13.47 -5.67
CA ASP A 153 -3.29 -13.30 -7.06
C ASP A 153 -4.43 -12.98 -8.04
N ILE A 154 -5.65 -12.75 -7.54
CA ILE A 154 -6.80 -12.38 -8.38
C ILE A 154 -6.58 -11.01 -9.03
N ILE A 155 -5.99 -10.07 -8.28
CA ILE A 155 -5.65 -8.74 -8.81
C ILE A 155 -4.18 -8.78 -9.25
N SER A 156 -3.97 -9.20 -10.50
CA SER A 156 -2.64 -9.29 -11.10
C SER A 156 -2.25 -8.04 -11.90
N ASN A 157 -3.23 -7.23 -12.33
CA ASN A 157 -3.00 -6.00 -13.07
C ASN A 157 -3.55 -4.79 -12.30
N TRP A 158 -2.66 -3.84 -12.01
CA TRP A 158 -2.93 -2.68 -11.18
C TRP A 158 -3.09 -1.43 -12.05
N GLY A 159 -4.30 -1.24 -12.60
CA GLY A 159 -4.61 -0.11 -13.48
C GLY A 159 -4.61 1.26 -12.79
N ASP A 160 -4.85 1.28 -11.48
CA ASP A 160 -4.88 2.50 -10.66
C ASP A 160 -3.56 2.71 -9.90
N SER A 161 -2.43 2.47 -10.59
CA SER A 161 -1.06 2.62 -10.06
C SER A 161 -0.30 3.74 -10.76
N PRO A 162 -0.65 5.02 -10.55
CA PRO A 162 0.16 6.11 -11.10
C PRO A 162 1.56 6.05 -10.51
N SER A 163 2.60 6.29 -11.31
CA SER A 163 4.00 6.19 -10.86
C SER A 163 4.38 7.12 -9.72
N THR A 164 3.53 8.09 -9.38
CA THR A 164 3.67 8.88 -8.16
C THR A 164 2.36 9.42 -7.62
N ILE A 165 2.28 9.50 -6.30
CA ILE A 165 1.18 10.08 -5.52
C ILE A 165 1.58 11.43 -4.90
N THR A 166 2.84 11.86 -5.07
CA THR A 166 3.36 13.12 -4.52
C THR A 166 2.50 14.36 -4.81
N PRO A 167 1.83 14.54 -5.98
CA PRO A 167 0.95 15.68 -6.19
C PRO A 167 -0.23 15.74 -5.20
N LEU A 168 -0.82 14.59 -4.86
CA LEU A 168 -1.91 14.53 -3.87
C LEU A 168 -1.41 14.86 -2.47
N LEU A 169 -0.22 14.38 -2.10
CA LEU A 169 0.38 14.70 -0.80
C LEU A 169 0.65 16.20 -0.67
N HIS A 170 1.17 16.84 -1.72
CA HIS A 170 1.33 18.30 -1.75
C HIS A 170 -0.01 19.03 -1.66
N GLU A 171 -1.05 18.57 -2.35
CA GLU A 171 -2.41 19.13 -2.23
C GLU A 171 -2.89 19.09 -0.78
N PHE A 172 -2.73 17.95 -0.09
CA PHE A 172 -3.16 17.77 1.30
C PHE A 172 -2.43 18.69 2.26
N LEU A 173 -1.11 18.75 2.18
CA LEU A 173 -0.29 19.62 3.03
C LEU A 173 -0.65 21.10 2.81
N ASN A 174 -0.86 21.52 1.56
CA ASN A 174 -1.26 22.88 1.22
C ASN A 174 -2.67 23.25 1.73
N ASN A 175 -3.56 22.25 1.89
CA ASN A 175 -4.91 22.44 2.41
C ASN A 175 -5.04 22.13 3.91
N GLY A 176 -3.91 21.95 4.62
CA GLY A 176 -3.88 21.74 6.07
C GLY A 176 -4.37 20.36 6.53
N LEU A 177 -4.48 19.39 5.63
CA LEU A 177 -4.69 18.00 6.01
C LEU A 177 -3.36 17.42 6.49
N ARG A 178 -3.39 16.73 7.64
CA ARG A 178 -2.20 16.05 8.18
C ARG A 178 -1.89 14.79 7.36
N VAL A 179 -0.62 14.60 7.05
CA VAL A 179 -0.03 13.44 6.38
C VAL A 179 1.12 12.94 7.23
#